data_AF-E6Q203-F1
#
_entry.id   AF-E6Q203-F1
#
_cell.length_a   1.000
_cell.length_b   1.000
_cell.length_c   1.000
_cell.angle_alpha   90.00
_cell.angle_beta   90.00
_cell.angle_gamma   90.00
#
_symmetry.space_group_name_H-M   'P 1'
#
loop_
_entity.id
_entity.type
_entity.pdbx_description
1 polymer ?
#
loop_
_entity_poly.entity_id
_entity_poly.type
_entity_poly.pdbx_seq_one_letter_code
_entity_poly.pdbx_strand_id
1 'polypeptide(L)'
;MCELSGCDFGILTDVDAVREMMLGAANASRATVMEVAFHRFQPQGVSGVVVLAESHISIHTWPELGYAAMDFYTCGDHTDPWLACEHAARVLGAGSMLTTEVKRGILQSGDAQFTHVVTRDHEAVSLSA
;
A
#
# COMPACT_ATOMS: atom_id res chain seq x y z
N MET A 1 5.72 3.69 -0.67
CA MET A 1 6.02 2.24 -0.77
C MET A 1 6.07 1.69 0.64
N CYS A 2 5.49 0.52 0.87
CA CYS A 2 5.34 -0.08 2.18
C CYS A 2 5.64 -1.58 2.09
N GLU A 3 6.66 -2.02 2.82
CA GLU A 3 7.10 -3.40 2.95
C GLU A 3 6.60 -3.95 4.29
N LEU A 4 5.67 -4.91 4.25
CA LEU A 4 5.07 -5.51 5.45
C LEU A 4 5.59 -6.92 5.64
N SER A 5 6.17 -7.20 6.81
CA SER A 5 6.76 -8.51 7.15
C SER A 5 6.11 -9.11 8.39
N GLY A 6 6.09 -10.44 8.45
CA GLY A 6 5.46 -11.19 9.54
C GLY A 6 3.94 -11.10 9.52
N CYS A 7 3.33 -10.99 8.34
CA CYS A 7 1.88 -10.94 8.15
C CYS A 7 1.22 -12.31 8.34
N ASP A 8 -0.09 -12.31 8.60
CA ASP A 8 -0.90 -13.51 8.72
C ASP A 8 -1.04 -14.27 7.39
N PHE A 9 -0.61 -15.52 7.38
CA PHE A 9 -0.63 -16.40 6.21
C PHE A 9 -2.05 -16.58 5.61
N GLY A 10 -3.05 -16.71 6.48
CA GLY A 10 -4.44 -16.94 6.08
C GLY A 10 -4.99 -15.73 5.33
N ILE A 11 -4.76 -14.54 5.87
CA ILE A 11 -5.18 -13.28 5.24
C ILE A 11 -4.46 -13.07 3.92
N LEU A 12 -3.13 -13.28 3.85
CA LEU A 12 -2.37 -13.10 2.60
C LEU A 12 -2.81 -14.05 1.47
N THR A 13 -3.45 -15.18 1.80
CA THR A 13 -3.93 -16.17 0.80
C THR A 13 -5.37 -15.95 0.37
N ASP A 14 -6.13 -15.14 1.12
CA ASP A 14 -7.55 -14.87 0.91
C ASP A 14 -7.74 -13.59 0.09
N VAL A 15 -8.21 -13.74 -1.14
CA VAL A 15 -8.41 -12.63 -2.07
C VAL A 15 -9.48 -11.65 -1.62
N ASP A 16 -10.50 -12.12 -0.91
CA ASP A 16 -11.58 -11.27 -0.42
C ASP A 16 -11.12 -10.52 0.83
N ALA A 17 -10.37 -11.17 1.73
CA ALA A 17 -9.76 -10.49 2.86
C ALA A 17 -8.76 -9.40 2.42
N VAL A 18 -7.92 -9.69 1.42
CA VAL A 18 -6.98 -8.71 0.85
C VAL A 18 -7.73 -7.56 0.17
N ARG A 19 -8.83 -7.85 -0.55
CA ARG A 19 -9.69 -6.82 -1.17
C ARG A 19 -10.28 -5.89 -0.12
N GLU A 20 -10.91 -6.43 0.91
CA GLU A 20 -11.53 -5.63 1.96
C GLU A 20 -10.50 -4.81 2.73
N MET A 21 -9.31 -5.37 2.98
CA MET A 21 -8.19 -4.64 3.57
C MET A 21 -7.79 -3.42 2.71
N MET A 22 -7.63 -3.58 1.40
CA MET A 22 -7.26 -2.47 0.52
C MET A 22 -8.35 -1.40 0.43
N LEU A 23 -9.63 -1.80 0.40
CA LEU A 23 -10.75 -0.86 0.45
C LEU A 23 -10.80 -0.10 1.78
N GLY A 24 -10.55 -0.79 2.89
CA GLY A 24 -10.40 -0.19 4.21
C GLY A 24 -9.24 0.82 4.28
N ALA A 25 -8.11 0.51 3.65
CA ALA A 25 -6.96 1.40 3.56
C ALA A 25 -7.23 2.65 2.70
N ALA A 26 -7.95 2.49 1.57
CA ALA A 26 -8.41 3.62 0.76
C ALA A 26 -9.34 4.54 1.56
N ASN A 27 -10.30 3.96 2.29
CA ASN A 27 -11.21 4.73 3.14
C ASN A 27 -10.48 5.43 4.30
N ALA A 28 -9.51 4.76 4.94
CA ALA A 28 -8.70 5.33 6.02
C ALA A 28 -7.89 6.55 5.56
N SER A 29 -7.36 6.50 4.33
CA SER A 29 -6.67 7.64 3.70
C SER A 29 -7.61 8.68 3.08
N ARG A 30 -8.93 8.52 3.23
CA ARG A 30 -9.97 9.41 2.66
C ARG A 30 -9.93 9.48 1.13
N ALA A 31 -9.39 8.46 0.49
CA ALA A 31 -9.34 8.37 -0.96
C ALA A 31 -10.68 7.89 -1.53
N THR A 32 -11.02 8.37 -2.73
CA THR A 32 -12.20 7.94 -3.46
C THR A 32 -11.84 6.77 -4.38
N VAL A 33 -12.49 5.63 -4.19
CA VAL A 33 -12.30 4.42 -5.01
C VAL A 33 -13.12 4.52 -6.29
N MET A 34 -12.47 4.22 -7.43
CA MET A 34 -13.09 4.20 -8.76
C MET A 34 -13.32 2.78 -9.25
N GLU A 35 -12.28 1.95 -9.19
CA GLU A 35 -12.29 0.57 -9.70
C GLU A 35 -11.39 -0.33 -8.87
N VAL A 36 -11.63 -1.65 -8.95
CA VAL A 36 -10.85 -2.66 -8.25
C VAL A 36 -10.59 -3.88 -9.13
N ALA A 37 -9.38 -4.42 -9.06
CA ALA A 37 -9.02 -5.67 -9.73
C ALA A 37 -8.12 -6.52 -8.82
N PHE A 38 -8.47 -7.79 -8.67
CA PHE A 38 -7.78 -8.73 -7.79
C PHE A 38 -7.61 -10.08 -8.46
N HIS A 39 -6.48 -10.73 -8.22
CA HIS A 39 -6.16 -12.06 -8.71
C HIS A 39 -5.49 -12.88 -7.63
N ARG A 40 -6.04 -14.08 -7.38
CA ARG A 40 -5.41 -15.09 -6.52
C ARG A 40 -4.62 -16.07 -7.38
N PHE A 41 -3.34 -16.25 -7.05
CA PHE A 41 -2.48 -17.22 -7.70
C PHE A 41 -2.61 -18.62 -7.08
N GLN A 42 -2.06 -19.61 -7.79
CA GLN A 42 -1.93 -20.98 -7.32
C GLN A 42 -0.44 -21.28 -7.04
N PRO A 43 -0.11 -21.91 -5.91
CA PRO A 43 -1.03 -22.44 -4.88
C PRO A 43 -1.62 -21.35 -3.96
N GLN A 44 -0.98 -20.18 -3.87
CA GLN A 44 -1.34 -19.10 -2.94
C GLN A 44 -0.82 -17.74 -3.44
N GLY A 45 -1.14 -16.68 -2.71
CA GLY A 45 -0.75 -15.31 -3.00
C GLY A 45 -1.79 -14.55 -3.82
N VAL A 46 -1.80 -13.24 -3.65
CA VAL A 46 -2.75 -12.31 -4.23
C VAL A 46 -2.02 -11.11 -4.81
N SER A 47 -2.42 -10.71 -6.01
CA SER A 47 -2.16 -9.37 -6.56
C SER A 47 -3.45 -8.58 -6.58
N GLY A 48 -3.39 -7.33 -6.16
CA GLY A 48 -4.54 -6.44 -6.12
C GLY A 48 -4.18 -5.01 -6.51
N VAL A 49 -5.13 -4.32 -7.14
CA VAL A 49 -5.07 -2.88 -7.38
C VAL A 49 -6.43 -2.26 -7.12
N VAL A 50 -6.41 -1.14 -6.40
CA VAL A 50 -7.54 -0.23 -6.20
C VAL A 50 -7.19 1.06 -6.93
N VAL A 51 -7.94 1.36 -7.99
CA VAL A 51 -7.82 2.62 -8.72
C VAL A 51 -8.56 3.70 -7.94
N LEU A 52 -7.86 4.77 -7.62
CA LEU A 52 -8.40 5.96 -6.94
C LEU A 52 -8.70 7.05 -7.97
N ALA A 53 -9.45 8.09 -7.58
CA ALA A 53 -9.82 9.17 -8.50
C ALA A 53 -8.64 9.80 -9.25
N GLU A 54 -7.45 9.87 -8.65
CA GLU A 54 -6.25 10.49 -9.23
C GLU A 54 -4.98 9.63 -9.09
N SER A 55 -5.09 8.39 -8.59
CA SER A 55 -3.93 7.58 -8.19
C SER A 55 -4.29 6.09 -7.99
N HIS A 56 -3.57 5.34 -7.15
CA HIS A 56 -3.86 3.93 -6.87
C HIS A 56 -3.28 3.42 -5.54
N ILE A 57 -3.84 2.31 -5.07
CA ILE A 57 -3.20 1.44 -4.07
C ILE A 57 -2.97 0.08 -4.74
N SER A 58 -1.79 -0.52 -4.59
CA SER A 58 -1.49 -1.87 -5.08
C SER A 58 -0.94 -2.77 -3.98
N ILE A 59 -1.11 -4.09 -4.15
CA ILE A 59 -0.53 -5.11 -3.28
C ILE A 59 -0.05 -6.33 -4.08
N HIS A 60 1.06 -6.89 -3.64
CA HIS A 60 1.51 -8.24 -3.98
C HIS A 60 1.86 -8.99 -2.70
N THR A 61 1.34 -10.20 -2.52
CA THR A 61 1.58 -10.99 -1.30
C THR A 61 2.38 -12.26 -1.58
N TRP A 62 3.27 -12.63 -0.66
CA TRP A 62 3.96 -13.92 -0.60
C TRP A 62 3.65 -14.57 0.76
N PRO A 63 2.54 -15.32 0.87
CA PRO A 63 2.10 -15.91 2.14
C PRO A 63 3.17 -16.79 2.80
N GLU A 64 3.93 -17.55 2.02
CA GLU A 64 5.01 -18.44 2.49
C GLU A 64 6.15 -17.70 3.19
N LEU A 65 6.28 -16.39 2.94
CA LEU A 65 7.26 -15.52 3.58
C LEU A 65 6.61 -14.61 4.64
N GLY A 66 5.29 -14.64 4.81
CA GLY A 66 4.56 -13.66 5.62
C GLY A 66 4.77 -12.24 5.13
N TYR A 67 4.89 -12.03 3.81
CA TYR A 67 5.30 -10.76 3.20
C TYR A 67 4.22 -10.16 2.30
N ALA A 68 4.05 -8.85 2.38
CA ALA A 68 3.29 -8.06 1.41
C ALA A 68 4.07 -6.81 0.98
N ALA A 69 4.19 -6.63 -0.34
CA ALA A 69 4.68 -5.42 -0.96
C ALA A 69 3.48 -4.54 -1.35
N MET A 70 3.46 -3.29 -0.91
CA MET A 70 2.35 -2.37 -1.17
C MET A 70 2.81 -1.00 -1.66
N ASP A 71 2.08 -0.45 -2.62
CA ASP A 71 2.20 0.96 -3.01
C ASP A 71 0.94 1.72 -2.61
N PHE A 72 1.12 2.76 -1.82
CA PHE A 72 0.09 3.73 -1.48
C PHE A 72 0.40 5.03 -2.22
N TYR A 73 -0.12 5.16 -3.43
CA TYR A 73 -0.01 6.38 -4.20
C TYR A 73 -1.30 7.17 -4.03
N THR A 74 -1.26 8.30 -3.32
CA THR A 74 -2.38 9.22 -3.17
C THR A 74 -2.07 10.59 -3.75
N CYS A 75 -3.11 11.40 -3.99
CA CYS A 75 -3.01 12.75 -4.52
C CYS A 75 -3.79 13.73 -3.63
N GLY A 76 -3.30 14.96 -3.52
CA GLY A 76 -3.93 16.05 -2.79
C GLY A 76 -3.78 15.99 -1.27
N ASP A 77 -3.79 17.18 -0.65
CA ASP A 77 -3.56 17.38 0.79
C ASP A 77 -4.68 16.81 1.69
N HIS A 78 -5.78 16.35 1.10
CA HIS A 78 -6.90 15.75 1.80
C HIS A 78 -6.69 14.26 2.11
N THR A 79 -5.69 13.64 1.48
CA THR A 79 -5.34 12.23 1.67
C THR A 79 -4.14 12.05 2.58
N ASP A 80 -4.15 10.98 3.37
CA ASP A 80 -3.02 10.60 4.21
C ASP A 80 -2.62 9.15 3.91
N PRO A 81 -1.53 8.92 3.15
CA PRO A 81 -1.07 7.57 2.81
C PRO A 81 -0.55 6.82 4.04
N TRP A 82 -0.14 7.51 5.11
CA TRP A 82 0.34 6.86 6.33
C TRP A 82 -0.80 6.12 7.05
N LEU A 83 -1.99 6.72 7.13
CA LEU A 83 -3.18 6.06 7.67
C LEU A 83 -3.55 4.79 6.88
N ALA A 84 -3.31 4.78 5.56
CA ALA A 84 -3.51 3.58 4.75
C ALA A 84 -2.46 2.50 5.03
N CYS A 85 -1.18 2.86 5.16
CA CYS A 85 -0.11 1.94 5.57
C CYS A 85 -0.40 1.30 6.93
N GLU A 86 -0.73 2.10 7.95
CA GLU A 86 -1.05 1.63 9.30
C GLU A 86 -2.29 0.72 9.31
N HIS A 87 -3.32 1.08 8.54
CA HIS A 87 -4.51 0.24 8.38
C HIS A 87 -4.13 -1.13 7.82
N ALA A 88 -3.36 -1.15 6.73
CA ALA A 88 -2.95 -2.38 6.08
C ALA A 88 -2.09 -3.24 7.00
N ALA A 89 -1.09 -2.64 7.67
CA ALA A 89 -0.21 -3.36 8.57
C ALA A 89 -0.97 -4.02 9.73
N ARG A 90 -1.94 -3.31 10.32
CA ARG A 90 -2.80 -3.85 11.38
C ARG A 90 -3.70 -4.98 10.88
N VAL A 91 -4.36 -4.83 9.72
CA VAL A 91 -5.30 -5.83 9.22
C VAL A 91 -4.57 -7.09 8.74
N LEU A 92 -3.40 -6.93 8.10
CA LEU A 92 -2.57 -8.05 7.68
C LEU A 92 -1.83 -8.71 8.85
N GLY A 93 -1.94 -8.20 10.07
CA GLY A 93 -1.24 -8.73 11.24
C GLY A 93 0.29 -8.65 11.11
N ALA A 94 0.81 -7.61 10.43
CA ALA A 94 2.22 -7.45 10.18
C ALA A 94 3.00 -7.22 11.48
N GLY A 95 4.10 -7.95 11.68
CA GLY A 95 5.02 -7.73 12.80
C GLY A 95 5.95 -6.53 12.59
N SER A 96 6.26 -6.19 11.34
CA SER A 96 7.03 -4.99 11.01
C SER A 96 6.60 -4.36 9.69
N MET A 97 6.87 -3.05 9.60
CA MET A 97 6.59 -2.22 8.45
C MET A 97 7.79 -1.34 8.14
N LEU A 98 8.28 -1.38 6.90
CA LEU A 98 9.30 -0.46 6.39
C LEU A 98 8.70 0.37 5.26
N THR A 99 8.81 1.69 5.35
CA THR A 99 8.23 2.58 4.35
C THR A 99 9.28 3.49 3.70
N THR A 100 9.13 3.69 2.39
CA THR A 100 9.83 4.74 1.64
C THR A 100 8.79 5.69 1.06
N GLU A 101 8.93 6.98 1.37
CA GLU A 101 8.02 8.03 0.88
C GLU A 101 8.65 8.76 -0.30
N VAL A 102 7.89 8.88 -1.38
CA VAL A 102 8.33 9.56 -2.60
C VAL A 102 7.30 10.61 -3.00
N LYS A 103 7.69 11.89 -2.95
CA LYS A 103 6.89 12.97 -3.52
C LYS A 103 7.03 12.97 -5.04
N ARG A 104 5.90 12.94 -5.74
CA ARG A 104 5.81 12.85 -7.20
C ARG A 104 5.35 14.17 -7.80
N GLY A 105 5.66 14.40 -9.08
CA GLY A 105 5.15 15.55 -9.83
C GLY A 105 5.84 16.88 -9.51
N ILE A 106 7.11 16.86 -9.09
CA ILE A 106 7.87 18.09 -8.77
C ILE A 106 8.37 18.72 -10.07
N LEU A 107 7.90 19.92 -10.38
CA LEU A 107 8.36 20.67 -11.55
C LEU A 107 9.80 21.12 -11.36
N GLN A 108 10.67 20.84 -12.34
CA GLN A 108 12.03 21.39 -12.34
C GLN A 108 12.01 22.82 -12.90
N SER A 109 12.70 23.73 -12.24
CA SER A 109 12.75 25.14 -12.67
C SER A 109 13.34 25.26 -14.07
N GLY A 110 12.58 25.87 -14.99
CA GLY A 110 13.07 26.29 -16.30
C GLY A 110 12.63 25.45 -17.50
N ASP A 111 12.08 24.24 -17.30
CA ASP A 111 11.58 23.40 -18.39
C ASP A 111 10.33 22.61 -17.98
N ALA A 112 9.53 22.16 -18.96
CA ALA A 112 8.36 21.27 -18.80
C ALA A 112 8.76 19.83 -18.38
N GLN A 113 9.70 19.70 -17.44
CA GLN A 113 10.24 18.45 -16.93
C GLN A 113 9.80 18.25 -15.47
N PHE A 114 9.36 17.04 -15.15
CA PHE A 114 8.93 16.64 -13.82
C PHE A 114 9.90 15.62 -13.23
N THR A 115 10.14 15.73 -11.92
CA THR A 115 10.94 14.78 -11.15
C THR A 115 10.18 14.26 -9.93
N HIS A 116 10.84 13.42 -9.14
CA HIS A 116 10.39 12.96 -7.83
C HIS A 116 11.49 13.15 -6.79
N VAL A 117 11.09 13.20 -5.52
CA VAL A 117 11.99 13.35 -4.38
C VAL A 117 11.65 12.29 -3.35
N VAL A 118 12.64 11.52 -2.92
CA VAL A 118 12.51 10.63 -1.75
C VAL A 118 12.57 11.51 -0.50
N THR A 119 11.47 11.56 0.27
CA THR A 119 11.37 12.43 1.45
C THR A 119 11.60 11.71 2.76
N ARG A 120 11.49 10.38 2.76
CA ARG A 120 11.82 9.50 3.89
C ARG A 120 12.40 8.19 3.36
N ASP A 121 13.58 7.84 3.86
CA ASP A 121 14.19 6.53 3.67
C ASP A 121 13.64 5.54 4.71
N HIS A 122 13.61 4.26 4.32
CA HIS A 122 13.19 3.07 5.07
C HIS A 122 13.10 3.25 6.60
N GLU A 123 11.96 3.74 7.08
CA GLU A 123 11.69 3.87 8.52
C GLU A 123 11.04 2.57 9.01
N ALA A 124 11.77 1.78 9.80
CA ALA A 124 11.27 0.54 10.36
C ALA A 124 10.41 0.83 11.60
N VAL A 125 9.11 0.62 11.47
CA VAL A 125 8.16 0.67 12.58
C VAL A 125 7.92 -0.75 13.08
N SER A 126 8.33 -1.03 14.31
CA SER A 126 7.94 -2.26 15.01
C SER A 126 6.49 -2.10 15.47
N LEU A 127 5.62 -2.98 15.03
CA LEU A 127 4.19 -2.93 15.38
C LEU A 127 3.99 -3.83 16.59
N SER A 128 3.53 -3.26 17.71
CA SER A 128 3.21 -4.04 18.91
C SER A 128 2.02 -4.95 18.63
N ALA A 129 2.17 -6.23 18.97
CA ALA A 129 1.13 -7.26 18.88
C ALA A 129 -0.16 -6.91 19.63
#